data_AF-A0A659UJV4-F1
#
_entry.id   AF-A0A659UJV4-F1
#
_cell.length_a   1.000
_cell.length_b   1.000
_cell.length_c   1.000
_cell.angle_alpha   90.00
_cell.angle_beta   90.00
_cell.angle_gamma   90.00
#
_symmetry.space_group_name_H-M   'P 1'
#
loop_
_entity.id
_entity.type
_entity.pdbx_description
1 polymer ?
#
loop_
_entity_poly.entity_id
_entity_poly.type
_entity_poly.pdbx_seq_one_letter_code
_entity_poly.pdbx_strand_id
1 'polypeptide(L)'
;DLLQDLGPDRIIREFAALEPGAAPAPAQPLLPHLIMPAHHDVRESDVVMHRLHGNMAAAAERGPADFAELLLVPGVGARTVRALALVAEVVHGAPCRFSDPGRFSLSHGGKDRHPIP
;
A
#
# COMPACT_ATOMS: atom_id res chain seq x y z
N ASP A 1 -5.61 7.38 -14.81
CA ASP A 1 -4.36 6.74 -15.25
C ASP A 1 -4.16 5.35 -14.67
N LEU A 2 -3.54 5.12 -13.50
CA LEU A 2 -3.18 3.75 -13.08
C LEU A 2 -4.30 2.68 -13.13
N LEU A 3 -5.50 2.97 -12.62
CA LEU A 3 -6.66 2.06 -12.68
C LEU A 3 -7.20 1.88 -14.11
N GLN A 4 -7.10 2.89 -14.96
CA GLN A 4 -7.54 2.85 -16.36
C GLN A 4 -6.51 2.13 -17.23
N ASP A 5 -5.22 2.27 -16.92
CA ASP A 5 -4.10 1.71 -17.70
C ASP A 5 -3.77 0.27 -17.32
N LEU A 6 -3.79 -0.06 -16.02
CA LEU A 6 -3.46 -1.40 -15.53
C LEU A 6 -4.71 -2.24 -15.27
N GLY A 7 -5.81 -1.65 -14.78
CA GLY A 7 -6.98 -2.39 -14.34
C GLY A 7 -6.77 -3.14 -13.00
N PRO A 8 -7.85 -3.53 -12.32
CA PRO A 8 -7.79 -4.14 -10.98
C PRO A 8 -7.02 -5.46 -10.95
N ASP A 9 -7.22 -6.32 -11.95
CA ASP A 9 -6.60 -7.65 -12.00
C ASP A 9 -5.08 -7.60 -12.21
N ARG A 10 -4.61 -6.64 -13.02
CA ARG A 10 -3.18 -6.46 -13.23
C ARG A 10 -2.52 -5.89 -11.98
N ILE A 11 -3.16 -4.96 -11.29
CA ILE A 11 -2.64 -4.40 -10.03
C ILE A 11 -2.44 -5.51 -8.99
N ILE A 12 -3.38 -6.45 -8.87
CA ILE A 12 -3.22 -7.61 -7.98
C ILE A 12 -2.07 -8.51 -8.43
N ARG A 13 -1.94 -8.75 -9.73
CA ARG A 13 -0.88 -9.59 -10.26
C ARG A 13 0.50 -8.99 -10.04
N GLU A 14 0.67 -7.70 -10.31
CA GLU A 14 1.91 -6.97 -10.04
C GLU A 14 2.21 -7.00 -8.53
N PHE A 15 1.19 -6.82 -7.68
CA PHE A 15 1.35 -6.95 -6.24
C PHE A 15 1.86 -8.34 -5.83
N ALA A 16 1.31 -9.41 -6.41
CA ALA A 16 1.76 -10.77 -6.16
C ALA A 16 3.16 -11.06 -6.75
N ALA A 17 3.54 -10.35 -7.81
CA ALA A 17 4.83 -10.52 -8.49
C ALA A 17 6.00 -9.78 -7.81
N LEU A 18 5.72 -8.92 -6.82
CA LEU A 18 6.74 -8.13 -6.14
C LEU A 18 7.76 -8.96 -5.33
N GLU A 19 7.59 -10.28 -5.14
CA GLU A 19 8.64 -11.11 -4.50
C GLU A 19 8.66 -12.61 -4.94
N PRO A 20 9.80 -13.11 -5.47
CA PRO A 20 10.22 -14.50 -5.40
C PRO A 20 10.96 -14.80 -4.08
N GLY A 21 10.59 -15.87 -3.39
CA GLY A 21 10.93 -16.15 -1.97
C GLY A 21 12.38 -15.89 -1.52
N ALA A 22 12.52 -15.13 -0.42
CA ALA A 22 13.79 -14.77 0.21
C ALA A 22 14.14 -15.60 1.47
N ALA A 23 15.45 -15.75 1.70
CA ALA A 23 16.08 -16.46 2.81
C ALA A 23 15.90 -15.75 4.19
N PRO A 24 16.02 -16.48 5.32
CA PRO A 24 15.69 -15.94 6.64
C PRO A 24 16.69 -14.87 7.14
N ALA A 25 16.14 -13.79 7.70
CA ALA A 25 16.87 -12.63 8.22
C ALA A 25 17.38 -12.82 9.68
N PRO A 26 18.43 -12.08 10.11
CA PRO A 26 18.98 -12.16 11.47
C PRO A 26 18.04 -11.54 12.52
N ALA A 27 18.14 -12.04 13.76
CA ALA A 27 17.22 -11.70 14.85
C ALA A 27 17.38 -10.24 15.36
N GLN A 28 16.25 -9.52 15.40
CA GLN A 28 16.14 -8.16 15.96
C GLN A 28 15.97 -8.18 17.50
N PRO A 29 16.39 -7.12 18.22
CA PRO A 29 16.16 -7.00 19.66
C PRO A 29 14.66 -6.89 19.99
N LEU A 30 14.26 -7.53 21.10
CA LEU A 30 12.86 -7.61 21.54
C LEU A 30 12.36 -6.26 22.07
N LEU A 31 11.43 -5.65 21.35
CA LEU A 31 10.56 -4.59 21.87
C LEU A 31 9.37 -5.25 22.56
N PRO A 32 9.10 -4.99 23.85
CA PRO A 32 8.10 -5.76 24.64
C PRO A 32 6.66 -5.73 24.10
N HIS A 33 6.34 -4.80 23.21
CA HIS A 33 4.98 -4.58 22.69
C HIS A 33 4.90 -4.49 21.16
N LEU A 34 6.00 -4.69 20.42
CA LEU A 34 6.01 -4.61 18.96
C LEU A 34 6.42 -5.95 18.37
N ILE A 35 5.42 -6.80 18.15
CA ILE A 35 5.58 -8.09 17.47
C ILE A 35 5.36 -7.83 15.98
N MET A 36 6.44 -7.88 15.20
CA MET A 36 6.40 -7.78 13.75
C MET A 36 6.77 -9.13 13.14
N PRO A 37 6.29 -9.45 11.93
CA PRO A 37 6.77 -10.61 11.19
C PRO A 37 8.29 -10.55 10.96
N ALA A 38 8.92 -11.72 10.83
CA ALA A 38 10.36 -11.82 10.57
C ALA A 38 10.75 -11.37 9.15
N HIS A 39 9.77 -11.25 8.25
CA HIS A 39 9.95 -10.84 6.87
C HIS A 39 9.74 -9.32 6.72
N HIS A 40 10.51 -8.70 5.81
CA HIS A 40 10.51 -7.25 5.59
C HIS A 40 9.60 -6.82 4.44
N ASP A 41 9.45 -7.71 3.46
CA ASP A 41 8.59 -7.55 2.30
C ASP A 41 7.12 -7.53 2.69
N VAL A 42 6.29 -6.89 1.87
CA VAL A 42 4.84 -7.00 2.02
C VAL A 42 4.38 -8.17 1.15
N ARG A 43 3.81 -9.19 1.77
CA ARG A 43 3.34 -10.39 1.06
C ARG A 43 1.85 -10.30 0.77
N GLU A 44 1.39 -11.13 -0.16
CA GLU A 44 -0.03 -11.37 -0.41
C GLU A 44 -0.79 -11.72 0.88
N SER A 45 -0.20 -12.52 1.77
CA SER A 45 -0.80 -12.88 3.06
C SER A 45 -1.03 -11.68 4.00
N ASP A 46 -0.29 -10.59 3.80
CA ASP A 46 -0.39 -9.38 4.62
C ASP A 46 -1.52 -8.46 4.13
N VAL A 47 -2.14 -8.79 2.98
CA VAL A 47 -3.19 -8.00 2.33
C VAL A 47 -4.49 -8.80 2.19
N VAL A 48 -5.61 -8.16 2.52
CA VAL A 48 -6.93 -8.75 2.28
C VAL A 48 -7.30 -8.61 0.80
N MET A 49 -6.80 -9.53 -0.03
CA MET A 49 -6.88 -9.45 -1.49
C MET A 49 -8.29 -9.26 -2.06
N HIS A 50 -9.28 -9.99 -1.54
CA HIS A 50 -10.67 -9.80 -1.98
C HIS A 50 -11.14 -8.35 -1.77
N ARG A 51 -10.81 -7.73 -0.63
CA ARG A 51 -11.22 -6.33 -0.37
C ARG A 51 -10.47 -5.35 -1.27
N LEU A 52 -9.19 -5.60 -1.53
CA LEU A 52 -8.42 -4.79 -2.47
C LEU A 52 -9.05 -4.86 -3.87
N HIS A 53 -9.29 -6.07 -4.37
CA HIS A 53 -9.94 -6.29 -5.67
C HIS A 53 -11.28 -5.59 -5.76
N GLY A 54 -12.18 -5.86 -4.81
CA GLY A 54 -13.54 -5.33 -4.84
C GLY A 54 -13.58 -3.81 -4.83
N ASN A 55 -12.72 -3.16 -4.01
CA ASN A 55 -12.63 -1.71 -3.98
C ASN A 55 -12.09 -1.12 -5.28
N MET A 56 -11.07 -1.75 -5.87
CA MET A 56 -10.44 -1.29 -7.12
C MET A 56 -11.36 -1.51 -8.32
N ALA A 57 -12.05 -2.66 -8.38
CA ALA A 57 -13.02 -2.97 -9.40
C ALA A 57 -14.21 -1.99 -9.34
N ALA A 58 -14.78 -1.77 -8.15
CA ALA A 58 -15.87 -0.81 -7.98
C ALA A 58 -15.47 0.62 -8.41
N ALA A 59 -14.26 1.06 -8.06
CA ALA A 59 -13.75 2.36 -8.50
C ALA A 59 -13.52 2.41 -10.02
N ALA A 60 -12.97 1.36 -10.62
CA ALA A 60 -12.76 1.29 -12.07
C ALA A 60 -14.07 1.31 -12.86
N GLU A 61 -15.07 0.52 -12.44
CA GLU A 61 -16.38 0.45 -13.09
C GLU A 61 -17.15 1.77 -13.00
N ARG A 62 -17.03 2.48 -11.86
CA ARG A 62 -17.72 3.75 -11.67
C ARG A 62 -16.99 4.93 -12.30
N GLY A 63 -15.67 4.83 -12.47
CA GLY A 63 -14.83 5.84 -13.10
C GLY A 63 -14.98 7.24 -12.49
N PRO A 64 -14.85 7.42 -11.15
CA PRO A 64 -15.04 8.71 -10.52
C PRO A 64 -14.01 9.73 -11.03
N ALA A 65 -14.49 10.89 -11.48
CA ALA A 65 -13.66 11.97 -12.00
C ALA A 65 -13.12 12.87 -10.89
N ASP A 66 -13.80 12.91 -9.75
CA ASP A 66 -13.42 13.74 -8.61
C ASP A 66 -13.62 13.03 -7.25
N PHE A 67 -13.26 13.73 -6.19
CA PHE A 67 -13.36 13.23 -4.83
C PHE A 67 -14.80 12.94 -4.40
N ALA A 68 -15.76 13.78 -4.79
CA ALA A 68 -17.16 13.59 -4.39
C ALA A 68 -17.73 12.33 -5.05
N GLU A 69 -17.44 12.12 -6.34
CA GLU A 69 -17.82 10.91 -7.05
C GLU A 69 -17.15 9.67 -6.45
N LEU A 70 -15.88 9.76 -6.05
CA LEU A 70 -15.17 8.66 -5.39
C LEU A 70 -15.84 8.24 -4.07
N LEU A 71 -16.33 9.21 -3.28
CA LEU A 71 -17.06 8.94 -2.03
C LEU A 71 -18.41 8.24 -2.26
N LEU A 72 -18.98 8.38 -3.45
CA LEU A 72 -20.24 7.74 -3.81
C LEU A 72 -20.06 6.34 -4.38
N VAL A 73 -18.83 5.87 -4.59
CA VAL A 73 -18.54 4.50 -5.04
C VAL A 73 -18.83 3.50 -3.90
N PRO A 74 -19.81 2.60 -4.05
CA PRO A 74 -20.08 1.58 -3.04
C PRO A 74 -18.85 0.71 -2.78
N GLY A 75 -18.52 0.50 -1.50
CA GLY A 75 -17.31 -0.24 -1.09
C GLY A 75 -16.08 0.65 -0.85
N VAL A 76 -16.05 1.87 -1.38
CA VAL A 76 -15.00 2.85 -1.06
C VAL A 76 -15.32 3.54 0.26
N GLY A 77 -14.74 3.01 1.35
CA GLY A 77 -14.88 3.58 2.69
C GLY A 77 -13.72 4.49 3.09
N ALA A 78 -13.84 5.12 4.27
CA ALA A 78 -12.83 6.04 4.82
C ALA A 78 -11.40 5.44 4.89
N ARG A 79 -11.27 4.12 5.13
CA ARG A 79 -9.96 3.45 5.11
C ARG A 79 -9.34 3.41 3.72
N THR A 80 -10.13 3.15 2.69
CA THR A 80 -9.69 3.15 1.28
C THR A 80 -9.29 4.55 0.86
N VAL A 81 -10.11 5.55 1.18
CA VAL A 81 -9.81 6.97 0.90
C VAL A 81 -8.49 7.40 1.57
N ARG A 82 -8.29 7.02 2.84
CA ARG A 82 -7.04 7.30 3.56
C ARG A 82 -5.83 6.63 2.90
N ALA A 83 -5.96 5.36 2.50
CA ALA A 83 -4.88 4.66 1.80
C ALA A 83 -4.53 5.33 0.46
N LEU A 84 -5.54 5.70 -0.33
CA LEU A 84 -5.34 6.43 -1.58
C LEU A 84 -4.68 7.79 -1.36
N ALA A 85 -5.04 8.51 -0.31
CA ALA A 85 -4.39 9.78 0.05
C ALA A 85 -2.91 9.60 0.41
N LEU A 86 -2.57 8.54 1.19
CA LEU A 86 -1.18 8.20 1.52
C LEU A 86 -0.37 7.83 0.28
N VAL A 87 -0.96 7.07 -0.66
CA VAL A 87 -0.31 6.73 -1.93
C VAL A 87 -0.14 7.96 -2.82
N ALA A 88 -1.16 8.82 -2.93
CA ALA A 88 -1.08 10.05 -3.72
C ALA A 88 -0.01 11.01 -3.18
N GLU A 89 0.23 11.00 -1.87
CA GLU A 89 1.35 11.74 -1.29
C GLU A 89 2.70 11.25 -1.81
N VAL A 90 2.90 9.93 -1.89
CA VAL A 90 4.16 9.35 -2.39
C VAL A 90 4.31 9.56 -3.90
N VAL A 91 3.26 9.29 -4.68
CA VAL A 91 3.32 9.31 -6.15
C VAL A 91 3.30 10.73 -6.71
N HIS A 92 2.49 11.61 -6.11
CA HIS A 92 2.22 12.95 -6.65
C HIS A 92 2.68 14.10 -5.74
N GLY A 93 3.24 13.81 -4.56
CA GLY A 93 3.63 14.85 -3.60
C GLY A 93 2.45 15.59 -2.97
N ALA A 94 1.21 15.10 -3.16
CA ALA A 94 0.01 15.72 -2.63
C ALA A 94 -0.02 15.60 -1.10
N PRO A 95 -0.03 16.71 -0.34
CA PRO A 95 0.09 16.63 1.11
C PRO A 95 -1.18 16.01 1.71
N CYS A 96 -1.08 14.80 2.26
CA CYS A 96 -2.16 14.19 3.05
C CYS A 96 -1.84 14.18 4.55
N ARG A 97 -0.55 14.13 4.91
CA ARG A 97 -0.07 14.23 6.29
C ARG A 97 1.38 14.69 6.37
N PHE A 98 1.60 16.00 6.48
CA PHE A 98 2.95 16.59 6.46
C PHE A 98 3.85 16.20 7.65
N SER A 99 3.26 15.74 8.76
CA SER A 99 3.95 15.35 9.97
C SER A 99 4.25 13.85 10.06
N ASP A 100 4.02 13.07 9.00
CA ASP A 100 4.25 11.63 9.03
C ASP A 100 5.76 11.31 9.00
N PRO A 101 6.35 10.71 10.06
CA PRO A 101 7.74 10.27 10.04
C PRO A 101 8.02 9.25 8.91
N GLY A 102 6.99 8.60 8.38
CA GLY A 102 7.05 7.74 7.19
C GLY A 102 7.73 8.40 5.99
N ARG A 103 7.52 9.71 5.79
CA ARG A 103 8.10 10.49 4.69
C ARG A 103 9.64 10.52 4.72
N PHE A 104 10.25 10.28 5.89
CA PHE A 104 11.70 10.19 6.08
C PHE A 104 12.17 8.78 6.46
N SER A 105 11.26 7.79 6.50
CA SER A 105 11.57 6.45 7.01
C SER A 105 12.31 5.58 6.01
N LEU A 106 12.21 5.89 4.71
CA LEU A 106 12.95 5.19 3.65
C LEU A 106 14.28 5.86 3.31
N SER A 107 14.51 7.11 3.73
CA SER A 107 15.74 7.85 3.37
C SER A 107 17.01 7.31 4.03
N HIS A 108 16.87 6.44 5.04
CA HIS A 108 17.99 5.81 5.76
C HIS A 108 17.98 4.27 5.63
N GLY A 109 17.17 3.72 4.71
CA GLY A 109 16.78 2.32 4.68
C GLY A 109 15.67 2.04 5.70
N GLY A 110 14.88 0.99 5.47
CA GLY A 110 13.81 0.58 6.40
C GLY A 110 14.35 0.25 7.80
N LYS A 111 13.46 -0.09 8.75
CA LYS A 111 13.80 -0.40 10.15
C LYS A 111 15.03 -1.32 10.30
N ASP A 112 15.25 -2.19 9.31
CA ASP A 112 16.28 -3.22 9.29
C ASP A 112 17.36 -2.99 8.21
N ARG A 113 17.49 -1.76 7.70
CA ARG A 113 18.39 -1.35 6.59
C ARG A 113 18.08 -1.99 5.25
N HIS A 114 16.79 -2.29 5.00
CA HIS A 114 16.30 -2.77 3.71
C HIS A 114 15.20 -1.85 3.15
N PRO A 115 15.24 -1.46 1.86
CA PRO A 115 16.35 -1.68 0.93
C PRO A 115 17.62 -0.94 1.40
N ILE A 116 18.78 -1.50 1.06
CA ILE A 116 20.07 -0.87 1.36
C ILE A 116 20.18 0.36 0.45
N PRO A 117 20.57 1.55 0.96
CA PRO A 117 20.78 2.73 0.11
C PRO A 117 21.88 2.53 -0.93
#